data_AF-A0A958ZNM6-F1
#
_entry.id   AF-A0A958ZNM6-F1
#
_cell.length_a   1.000
_cell.length_b   1.000
_cell.length_c   1.000
_cell.angle_alpha   90.00
_cell.angle_beta   90.00
_cell.angle_gamma   90.00
#
_symmetry.space_group_name_H-M   'P 1'
#
loop_
_entity.id
_entity.type
_entity.pdbx_description
1 polymer ?
#
loop_
_entity_poly.entity_id
_entity_poly.type
_entity_poly.pdbx_seq_one_letter_code
_entity_poly.pdbx_strand_id
1 'polypeptide(L)' 'MRRLFRRGERVRSKIDGKVMEVLKYLKANLVEVRWFDLEKKEIRTNKLPEDKLSKAA' A
#
# COMPACT_ATOMS: atom_id res chain seq x y z
N MET A 1 -12.78 13.23 -4.78
CA MET A 1 -11.45 12.58 -4.72
C MET A 1 -11.60 11.19 -5.31
N ARG A 2 -10.99 10.92 -6.47
CA ARG A 2 -11.07 9.60 -7.11
C ARG A 2 -10.08 8.67 -6.38
N ARG A 3 -10.56 7.55 -5.84
CA ARG A 3 -9.69 6.54 -5.20
C ARG A 3 -9.17 5.61 -6.30
N LEU A 4 -7.84 5.48 -6.43
CA LEU A 4 -7.24 4.58 -7.43
C LEU A 4 -7.28 3.11 -7.01
N PHE A 5 -7.30 2.85 -5.71
CA PHE A 5 -7.29 1.53 -5.09
C PHE A 5 -8.50 1.34 -4.17
N ARG A 6 -8.83 0.08 -3.88
CA ARG A 6 -9.86 -0.32 -2.93
C ARG A 6 -9.23 -0.93 -1.68
N ARG A 7 -9.92 -0.89 -0.55
CA ARG A 7 -9.52 -1.64 0.65
C ARG A 7 -9.45 -3.13 0.31
N GLY A 8 -8.39 -3.79 0.75
CA GLY A 8 -8.07 -5.19 0.44
C GLY A 8 -7.40 -5.39 -0.92
N GLU A 9 -7.24 -4.36 -1.75
CA GLU A 9 -6.56 -4.48 -3.03
C GLU A 9 -5.06 -4.66 -2.82
N ARG A 10 -4.44 -5.54 -3.63
CA ARG A 10 -2.99 -5.73 -3.66
C ARG A 10 -2.37 -4.66 -4.55
N VAL A 11 -1.43 -3.93 -3.99
CA VAL A 11 -0.68 -2.87 -4.65
C VAL A 11 0.80 -3.18 -4.57
N ARG A 12 1.57 -2.72 -5.54
CA ARG A 12 3.02 -2.77 -5.53
C ARG A 12 3.55 -1.38 -5.22
N SER A 13 4.50 -1.30 -4.31
CA SER A 13 5.27 -0.08 -4.07
C SER A 13 6.26 0.13 -5.21
N LYS A 14 6.25 1.32 -5.81
CA LYS A 14 7.21 1.73 -6.85
C LYS A 14 8.60 2.05 -6.30
N ILE A 15 8.73 2.18 -4.98
CA ILE A 15 9.98 2.57 -4.31
C ILE A 15 10.87 1.33 -4.13
N ASP A 16 10.29 0.25 -3.60
CA ASP A 16 11.03 -0.95 -3.20
C ASP A 16 10.49 -2.24 -3.87
N GLY A 17 9.49 -2.13 -4.74
CA GLY A 17 8.92 -3.27 -5.47
C GLY A 17 8.08 -4.21 -4.61
N LYS A 18 7.89 -3.92 -3.31
CA LYS A 18 7.16 -4.81 -2.40
C LYS A 18 5.67 -4.82 -2.70
N VAL A 19 5.07 -6.00 -2.57
CA VAL A 19 3.62 -6.17 -2.67
C VAL A 19 3.00 -5.95 -1.30
N MET A 20 2.00 -5.08 -1.25
CA MET A 20 1.33 -4.63 -0.05
C MET A 20 -0.20 -4.70 -0.25
N GLU A 21 -0.94 -4.74 0.84
CA GLU A 21 -2.40 -4.71 0.84
C GLU A 21 -2.91 -3.37 1.35
N VAL A 22 -3.86 -2.78 0.64
CA VAL A 22 -4.47 -1.50 1.02
C VAL A 22 -5.43 -1.68 2.20
N LEU A 23 -5.18 -0.97 3.30
CA LEU A 23 -6.08 -0.96 4.46
C LEU A 23 -7.11 0.15 4.37
N LYS A 24 -6.68 1.40 4.17
CA LYS A 24 -7.59 2.54 4.07
C LYS A 24 -6.98 3.69 3.30
N TYR A 25 -7.88 4.51 2.77
CA TYR A 25 -7.55 5.81 2.19
C TYR A 25 -7.62 6.89 3.27
N LEU A 26 -6.57 7.67 3.34
CA LEU A 26 -6.46 8.85 4.19
C LEU A 26 -6.65 10.11 3.36
N LYS A 27 -6.72 11.27 4.03
CA LYS A 27 -6.75 12.58 3.37
C LYS A 27 -5.42 12.82 2.64
N ALA A 28 -5.41 13.77 1.71
CA ALA A 28 -4.23 14.16 0.93
C ALA A 28 -3.60 13.02 0.09
N ASN A 29 -4.43 12.13 -0.49
CA ASN A 29 -3.98 11.02 -1.35
C ASN A 29 -2.98 10.07 -0.66
N LEU A 30 -3.06 9.94 0.67
CA LEU A 30 -2.28 8.95 1.41
C LEU A 30 -3.06 7.64 1.51
N VAL A 31 -2.35 6.53 1.34
CA VAL A 31 -2.90 5.18 1.41
C VAL A 31 -2.17 4.44 2.53
N GLU A 32 -2.94 3.96 3.49
CA GLU A 32 -2.41 3.08 4.52
C GLU A 32 -2.37 1.66 3.95
N VAL A 33 -1.18 1.07 3.97
CA VAL A 33 -0.90 -0.24 3.41
C VAL A 33 -0.23 -1.11 4.45
N ARG A 34 -0.44 -2.43 4.35
CA ARG A 34 0.28 -3.42 5.14
C ARG A 34 1.04 -4.40 4.25
N TRP A 35 2.15 -4.90 4.73
CA TRP A 35 2.83 -6.04 4.13
C TRP A 35 3.45 -6.91 5.20
N PHE A 36 3.77 -8.13 4.82
CA PHE A 36 4.51 -9.03 5.68
C PHE A 36 6.01 -8.81 5.46
N ASP A 37 6.71 -8.41 6.51
CA ASP A 37 8.16 -8.28 6.49
C ASP A 37 8.78 -9.66 6.68
N LEU A 38 9.45 -10.17 5.64
CA LEU A 38 10.03 -11.51 5.66
C LEU A 38 11.26 -11.61 6.57
N GLU A 39 11.97 -10.50 6.82
CA GLU A 39 13.15 -10.49 7.68
C GLU A 39 12.74 -10.58 9.14
N LYS A 40 11.76 -9.76 9.53
CA LYS A 40 11.27 -9.68 10.91
C LYS A 40 10.15 -10.67 11.22
N LYS A 41 9.56 -11.29 10.19
CA LYS A 41 8.40 -12.18 10.27
C LYS A 41 7.19 -11.52 10.93
N GLU A 42 6.98 -10.24 10.67
CA GLU A 42 5.93 -9.43 11.27
C GLU A 42 5.12 -8.67 10.21
N ILE A 43 3.87 -8.35 10.52
CA ILE A 43 3.05 -7.47 9.68
C ILE A 43 3.42 -6.03 9.98
N ARG A 44 3.88 -5.31 8.96
CA ARG A 44 4.15 -3.87 9.04
C ARG A 44 3.09 -3.08 8.32
N THR A 45 2.78 -1.91 8.86
CA THR A 45 1.86 -0.94 8.28
C THR A 45 2.60 0.37 8.00
N ASN A 46 2.50 0.91 6.79
CA ASN A 46 2.95 2.28 6.48
C ASN A 46 1.85 3.07 5.79
N LYS A 47 2.05 4.39 5.77
CA LYS A 47 1.25 5.32 4.99
C LYS A 47 2.11 5.77 3.82
N LEU A 48 1.68 5.45 2.61
CA LEU A 48 2.39 5.81 1.38
C LEU A 48 1.51 6.71 0.51
N PRO A 49 2.10 7.70 -0.18
CA PRO A 49 1.41 8.46 -1.21
C PRO A 49 0.88 7.56 -2.32
N GLU A 50 -0.33 7.84 -2.82
CA GLU A 50 -1.00 7.06 -3.86
C GLU A 50 -0.18 6.98 -5.16
N ASP A 51 0.56 8.04 -5.51
CA ASP A 51 1.42 8.12 -6.71
C ASP A 51 2.60 7.13 -6.68
N LYS A 52 3.03 6.75 -5.47
CA LYS A 52 4.11 5.78 -5.23
C LYS A 52 3.62 4.33 -5.27
N LEU A 53 2.33 4.10 -5.46
CA LEU A 53 1.75 2.77 -5.56
C LEU A 53 1.31 2.48 -7.01
N SER A 54 1.33 1.21 -7.38
CA SER A 54 0.72 0.69 -8.61
C SER A 54 -0.17 -0.50 -8.29
N LYS A 55 -1.15 -0.80 -9.14
CA LYS A 55 -1.90 -2.05 -9.01
C LYS A 55 -0.95 -3.22 -9.23
N ALA A 56 -0.94 -4.16 -8.29
CA ALA A 56 -0.30 -5.43 -8.53
C ALA A 56 -1.27 -6.25 -9.39
N ALA A 57 -0.86 -6.54 -10.64
CA ALA A 57 -1.58 -7.44 -11.54
C ALA A 57 -1.54 -8.87 -11.02
#